data_AF-A0A1F3M284-F1
#
_entry.id   AF-A0A1F3M284-F1
#
_cell.length_a   1.000
_cell.length_b   1.000
_cell.length_c   1.000
_cell.angle_alpha   90.00
_cell.angle_beta   90.00
_cell.angle_gamma   90.00
#
_symmetry.space_group_name_H-M   'P 1'
#
loop_
_entity.id
_entity.type
_entity.pdbx_description
1 polymer ?
#
loop_
_entity_poly.entity_id
_entity_poly.type
_entity_poly.pdbx_seq_one_letter_code
_entity_poly.pdbx_strand_id
1 'polypeptide(L)'
;MKLIATTDYACNIGQCFYRRSHLDEMHKYLASIGVTRHHWIYEPTWDHYGIYDDGFDLLAEAVKSAHAHGIEFYAEIKPFEGGGDGNSFPHTLPFPEGVCALKDIRGIYTAARPFTAANPHFSLKRRPGTYEVKGPVSTIRLVKNDDKLTRIRPEYLSIWISKTNNRFEQYKGPVSFRESVEWRQAYPKSKECRILHLEGLQIPDGYNYILVRCSLADRNGDFTNERGSIIELQSKDGSVIPSVISTGKVDFEEHQRSCTSPLNEKITRYFRLPEVCEIFHDTDKGKWHYQDFYSFDETVRINVPYTLDREGYIAVACGKPEYMLGNLHPIYPEVRAHWLDMIRHCLDKGMDGINIRTANHTRSPEDWEYGFNDLVLEIANGKTDYPTIRRINGDAYTQFLREARDLIKNRGKSISIQLYSQMLMPDNRIGRTNYIPPNFEWQWETWVREIADELEFRGAWTLRPENLSQVIETFGAITREAGKPFCFQGNMKEISFEGPLHFTGMEIDKISKDPSINGFVLYETNKFTRLNKAGQIEGSPELKRLLEKYRFTEK
;
A
#
# COMPACT_ATOMS: atom_id res chain seq x y z
N MET A 1 20.03 -25.61 -6.64
CA MET A 1 19.35 -24.47 -5.97
C MET A 1 18.41 -23.86 -6.98
N LYS A 2 17.16 -23.58 -6.61
CA LYS A 2 16.18 -23.02 -7.53
C LYS A 2 16.45 -21.53 -7.76
N LEU A 3 16.47 -21.08 -9.01
CA LEU A 3 16.45 -19.65 -9.33
C LEU A 3 15.06 -19.27 -9.79
N ILE A 4 14.48 -18.28 -9.12
CA ILE A 4 13.12 -17.79 -9.33
C ILE A 4 13.20 -16.33 -9.77
N ALA A 5 12.38 -15.92 -10.74
CA ALA A 5 12.20 -14.52 -11.08
C ALA A 5 10.75 -14.09 -10.80
N THR A 6 10.53 -12.83 -10.44
CA THR A 6 9.19 -12.27 -10.28
C THR A 6 8.95 -11.13 -11.27
N THR A 7 7.74 -11.00 -11.78
CA THR A 7 7.33 -9.86 -12.61
C THR A 7 6.08 -9.20 -12.07
N ASP A 8 6.16 -7.87 -11.85
CA ASP A 8 4.98 -7.01 -11.82
C ASP A 8 4.80 -6.43 -13.22
N TYR A 9 3.89 -7.01 -13.99
CA TYR A 9 3.69 -6.58 -15.35
C TYR A 9 3.27 -5.12 -15.42
N ALA A 10 2.54 -4.54 -14.46
CA ALA A 10 2.21 -3.12 -14.51
C ALA A 10 3.48 -2.24 -14.48
N CYS A 11 4.47 -2.60 -13.66
CA CYS A 11 5.75 -1.90 -13.62
C CYS A 11 6.63 -2.15 -14.86
N ASN A 12 6.55 -3.34 -15.47
CA ASN A 12 7.23 -3.66 -16.72
C ASN A 12 6.56 -3.04 -17.96
N ILE A 13 5.23 -2.88 -17.93
CA ILE A 13 4.33 -2.39 -18.99
C ILE A 13 4.35 -0.87 -19.12
N GLY A 14 4.96 -0.13 -18.19
CA GLY A 14 5.14 1.34 -18.29
C GLY A 14 5.80 1.84 -19.59
N GLN A 15 6.10 0.95 -20.53
CA GLN A 15 6.60 1.17 -21.87
C GLN A 15 5.65 0.71 -23.01
N CYS A 16 4.79 -0.32 -22.86
CA CYS A 16 3.69 -0.73 -23.77
C CYS A 16 2.90 -1.98 -23.29
N PHE A 17 1.79 -2.32 -23.95
CA PHE A 17 1.12 -3.64 -23.80
C PHE A 17 2.02 -4.78 -24.33
N TYR A 18 2.20 -5.84 -23.53
CA TYR A 18 2.95 -7.02 -23.96
C TYR A 18 2.28 -7.71 -25.15
N ARG A 19 3.12 -8.19 -26.06
CA ARG A 19 2.75 -9.10 -27.15
C ARG A 19 3.36 -10.48 -26.90
N ARG A 20 2.93 -11.49 -27.65
CA ARG A 20 3.53 -12.84 -27.62
C ARG A 20 5.05 -12.82 -27.72
N SER A 21 5.60 -12.00 -28.63
CA SER A 21 7.05 -11.87 -28.82
C SER A 21 7.77 -11.35 -27.57
N HIS A 22 7.17 -10.40 -26.83
CA HIS A 22 7.76 -9.87 -25.61
C HIS A 22 7.78 -10.91 -24.49
N LEU A 23 6.72 -11.72 -24.38
CA LEU A 23 6.67 -12.83 -23.43
C LEU A 23 7.75 -13.87 -23.76
N ASP A 24 7.86 -14.25 -25.04
CA ASP A 24 8.86 -15.21 -25.52
C ASP A 24 10.29 -14.73 -25.30
N GLU A 25 10.61 -13.49 -25.70
CA GLU A 25 11.92 -12.89 -25.48
C GLU A 25 12.29 -12.82 -24.00
N MET A 26 11.33 -12.47 -23.14
CA MET A 26 11.55 -12.46 -21.70
C MET A 26 11.83 -13.86 -21.15
N HIS A 27 10.98 -14.86 -21.44
CA HIS A 27 11.19 -16.22 -20.93
C HIS A 27 12.45 -16.87 -21.51
N LYS A 28 12.79 -16.59 -22.76
CA LYS A 28 14.06 -16.99 -23.37
C LYS A 28 15.25 -16.41 -22.60
N TYR A 29 15.20 -15.14 -22.23
CA TYR A 29 16.24 -14.53 -21.42
C TYR A 29 16.30 -15.15 -20.01
N LEU A 30 15.17 -15.29 -19.33
CA LEU A 30 15.08 -15.91 -18.00
C LEU A 30 15.66 -17.33 -17.99
N ALA A 31 15.29 -18.17 -18.97
CA ALA A 31 15.87 -19.50 -19.13
C ALA A 31 17.38 -19.42 -19.36
N SER A 32 17.86 -18.46 -20.16
CA SER A 32 19.29 -18.29 -20.46
C SER A 32 20.15 -17.88 -19.25
N ILE A 33 19.53 -17.39 -18.17
CA ILE A 33 20.20 -17.07 -16.90
C ILE A 33 19.93 -18.11 -15.81
N GLY A 34 19.32 -19.25 -16.16
CA GLY A 34 19.07 -20.37 -15.26
C GLY A 34 17.82 -20.25 -14.39
N VAL A 35 16.90 -19.32 -14.70
CA VAL A 35 15.60 -19.26 -14.00
C VAL A 35 14.80 -20.50 -14.35
N THR A 36 14.29 -21.17 -13.31
CA THR A 36 13.49 -22.41 -13.42
C THR A 36 12.03 -22.19 -13.04
N ARG A 37 11.72 -21.08 -12.37
CA ARG A 37 10.35 -20.65 -12.09
C ARG A 37 10.19 -19.15 -12.22
N HIS A 38 9.08 -18.73 -12.79
CA HIS A 38 8.66 -17.35 -12.87
C HIS A 38 7.36 -17.16 -12.07
N HIS A 39 7.39 -16.25 -11.08
CA HIS A 39 6.23 -15.77 -10.34
C HIS A 39 5.67 -14.49 -11.00
N TRP A 40 4.46 -14.55 -11.55
CA TRP A 40 3.76 -13.34 -11.98
C TRP A 40 2.89 -12.80 -10.85
N ILE A 41 3.19 -11.59 -10.40
CA ILE A 41 2.33 -10.78 -9.54
C ILE A 41 1.02 -10.43 -10.27
N TYR A 42 0.00 -11.26 -10.06
CA TYR A 42 -1.30 -11.12 -10.72
C TYR A 42 -2.16 -10.09 -9.98
N GLU A 43 -2.41 -8.95 -10.62
CA GLU A 43 -3.10 -7.80 -10.02
C GLU A 43 -4.30 -7.33 -10.87
N PRO A 44 -5.52 -7.86 -10.66
CA PRO A 44 -6.69 -7.56 -11.49
C PRO A 44 -7.28 -6.15 -11.26
N THR A 45 -6.67 -5.33 -10.40
CA THR A 45 -7.01 -3.90 -10.28
C THR A 45 -6.95 -3.22 -11.64
N TRP A 46 -5.98 -3.59 -12.48
CA TRP A 46 -5.85 -3.11 -13.85
C TRP A 46 -6.65 -3.98 -14.83
N ASP A 47 -7.14 -3.41 -15.93
CA ASP A 47 -7.89 -4.17 -16.93
C ASP A 47 -7.01 -5.04 -17.86
N HIS A 48 -5.71 -5.18 -17.54
CA HIS A 48 -4.73 -5.94 -18.34
C HIS A 48 -4.94 -7.45 -18.39
N TYR A 49 -5.74 -7.97 -17.47
CA TYR A 49 -5.82 -9.39 -17.16
C TYR A 49 -7.08 -10.05 -17.70
N GLY A 50 -7.91 -9.30 -18.44
CA GLY A 50 -9.00 -9.83 -19.25
C GLY A 50 -8.51 -10.41 -20.58
N ILE A 51 -9.43 -11.05 -21.30
CA ILE A 51 -9.21 -11.43 -22.71
C ILE A 51 -9.33 -10.14 -23.53
N TYR A 52 -8.28 -9.77 -24.27
CA TYR A 52 -8.33 -8.61 -25.16
C TYR A 52 -9.29 -8.86 -26.33
N ASP A 53 -9.74 -7.78 -26.99
CA ASP A 53 -10.72 -7.85 -28.08
C ASP A 53 -10.29 -8.75 -29.26
N ASP A 54 -8.99 -8.99 -29.43
CA ASP A 54 -8.41 -9.88 -30.44
C ASP A 54 -8.28 -11.35 -29.97
N GLY A 55 -8.80 -11.69 -28.80
CA GLY A 55 -8.71 -13.01 -28.18
C GLY A 55 -7.37 -13.29 -27.50
N PHE A 56 -6.47 -12.30 -27.40
CA PHE A 56 -5.22 -12.46 -26.65
C PHE A 56 -5.53 -12.60 -25.15
N ASP A 57 -5.14 -13.74 -24.57
CA ASP A 57 -5.22 -13.99 -23.13
C ASP A 57 -3.81 -13.92 -22.57
N LEU A 58 -3.44 -12.76 -22.02
CA LEU A 58 -2.07 -12.51 -21.57
C LEU A 58 -1.61 -13.57 -20.55
N LEU A 59 -2.50 -14.05 -19.69
CA LEU A 59 -2.18 -15.04 -18.67
C LEU A 59 -1.86 -16.39 -19.31
N ALA A 60 -2.73 -16.88 -20.18
CA ALA A 60 -2.51 -18.14 -20.88
C ALA A 60 -1.29 -18.10 -21.83
N GLU A 61 -1.05 -16.97 -22.48
CA GLU A 61 0.08 -16.78 -23.39
C GLU A 61 1.41 -16.71 -22.63
N ALA A 62 1.42 -16.13 -21.43
CA ALA A 62 2.60 -16.14 -20.57
C ALA A 62 2.92 -17.55 -20.05
N VAL A 63 1.90 -18.31 -19.64
CA VAL A 63 2.04 -19.73 -19.26
C VAL A 63 2.63 -20.53 -20.41
N LYS A 64 2.03 -20.45 -21.61
CA LYS A 64 2.51 -21.16 -22.80
C LYS A 64 3.96 -20.81 -23.14
N SER A 65 4.30 -19.53 -23.06
CA SER A 65 5.67 -19.06 -23.30
C SER A 65 6.65 -19.60 -22.26
N ALA A 66 6.33 -19.55 -20.96
CA ALA A 66 7.17 -20.08 -19.90
C ALA A 66 7.43 -21.59 -20.10
N HIS A 67 6.39 -22.36 -20.38
CA HIS A 67 6.49 -23.81 -20.63
C HIS A 67 7.35 -24.14 -21.86
N ALA A 68 7.26 -23.34 -22.93
CA ALA A 68 8.10 -23.52 -24.12
C ALA A 68 9.62 -23.35 -23.83
N HIS A 69 9.96 -22.65 -22.74
CA HIS A 69 11.34 -22.46 -22.27
C HIS A 69 11.67 -23.27 -21.01
N GLY A 70 10.83 -24.25 -20.62
CA GLY A 70 11.06 -25.13 -19.48
C GLY A 70 10.95 -24.45 -18.11
N ILE A 71 10.20 -23.34 -18.02
CA ILE A 71 10.04 -22.56 -16.79
C ILE A 71 8.67 -22.88 -16.17
N GLU A 72 8.67 -23.23 -14.87
CA GLU A 72 7.43 -23.29 -14.09
C GLU A 72 6.82 -21.89 -13.95
N PHE A 73 5.50 -21.76 -14.11
CA PHE A 73 4.83 -20.47 -14.08
C PHE A 73 3.81 -20.39 -12.94
N TYR A 74 4.05 -19.52 -11.97
CA TYR A 74 3.19 -19.36 -10.78
C TYR A 74 2.52 -18.00 -10.80
N ALA A 75 1.29 -17.94 -10.31
CA ALA A 75 0.66 -16.67 -9.97
C ALA A 75 1.00 -16.29 -8.52
N GLU A 76 1.68 -15.16 -8.32
CA GLU A 76 1.79 -14.48 -7.03
C GLU A 76 0.53 -13.65 -6.79
N ILE A 77 -0.31 -14.09 -5.86
CA ILE A 77 -1.57 -13.44 -5.48
C ILE A 77 -1.32 -12.61 -4.24
N LYS A 78 -1.77 -11.34 -4.27
CA LYS A 78 -1.83 -10.44 -3.10
C LYS A 78 -3.29 -10.34 -2.63
N PRO A 79 -3.73 -11.12 -1.63
CA PRO A 79 -5.13 -11.11 -1.20
C PRO A 79 -5.57 -9.74 -0.69
N PHE A 80 -4.69 -9.07 0.07
CA PHE A 80 -4.98 -7.77 0.68
C PHE A 80 -4.79 -6.56 -0.25
N GLU A 81 -4.44 -6.77 -1.53
CA GLU A 81 -4.26 -5.68 -2.51
C GLU A 81 -5.53 -5.47 -3.33
N GLY A 82 -6.61 -4.97 -2.73
CA GLY A 82 -7.88 -4.74 -3.43
C GLY A 82 -7.98 -3.42 -4.20
N GLY A 83 -6.93 -2.60 -4.18
CA GLY A 83 -6.88 -1.21 -4.63
C GLY A 83 -6.87 -0.23 -3.47
N GLY A 84 -7.32 1.01 -3.70
CA GLY A 84 -7.32 2.06 -2.68
C GLY A 84 -5.94 2.60 -2.32
N ASP A 85 -4.91 2.16 -3.04
CA ASP A 85 -3.55 2.69 -3.03
C ASP A 85 -3.37 3.78 -4.11
N GLY A 86 -2.27 4.53 -4.00
CA GLY A 86 -1.96 5.63 -4.90
C GLY A 86 -2.52 6.98 -4.46
N ASN A 87 -2.63 7.90 -5.42
CA ASN A 87 -3.03 9.28 -5.16
C ASN A 87 -4.55 9.40 -5.04
N SER A 88 -5.01 10.18 -4.05
CA SER A 88 -6.41 10.58 -3.93
C SER A 88 -6.77 11.73 -4.87
N PHE A 89 -7.97 11.69 -5.42
CA PHE A 89 -8.51 12.70 -6.34
C PHE A 89 -9.64 13.52 -5.70
N PRO A 90 -9.92 14.76 -6.17
CA PRO A 90 -10.96 15.62 -5.59
C PRO A 90 -12.35 14.97 -5.56
N HIS A 91 -13.08 15.18 -4.47
CA HIS A 91 -14.47 14.69 -4.29
C HIS A 91 -15.49 15.22 -5.28
N THR A 92 -15.12 16.30 -5.98
CA THR A 92 -15.97 16.96 -6.97
C THR A 92 -15.89 16.32 -8.35
N LEU A 93 -14.96 15.38 -8.58
CA LEU A 93 -14.95 14.60 -9.82
C LEU A 93 -16.19 13.69 -9.91
N PRO A 94 -16.62 13.32 -11.14
CA PRO A 94 -17.73 12.41 -11.34
C PRO A 94 -17.50 11.05 -10.66
N PHE A 95 -18.49 10.60 -9.89
CA PHE A 95 -18.46 9.29 -9.24
C PHE A 95 -19.82 8.61 -9.45
N PRO A 96 -20.10 8.10 -10.67
CA PRO A 96 -21.38 7.49 -10.99
C PRO A 96 -21.59 6.18 -10.20
N GLU A 97 -22.84 5.77 -10.05
CA GLU A 97 -23.19 4.50 -9.41
C GLU A 97 -22.54 3.32 -10.13
N GLY A 98 -22.00 2.36 -9.37
CA GLY A 98 -21.34 1.17 -9.91
C GLY A 98 -19.93 1.41 -10.47
N VAL A 99 -19.36 2.61 -10.31
CA VAL A 99 -18.00 2.91 -10.76
C VAL A 99 -16.96 2.01 -10.08
N CYS A 100 -15.96 1.56 -10.85
CA CYS A 100 -14.84 0.78 -10.34
C CYS A 100 -13.76 1.68 -9.73
N ALA A 101 -14.12 2.42 -8.68
CA ALA A 101 -13.25 3.30 -7.90
C ALA A 101 -13.72 3.29 -6.43
N LEU A 102 -12.87 3.73 -5.52
CA LEU A 102 -13.19 3.84 -4.10
C LEU A 102 -13.24 5.31 -3.68
N LYS A 103 -13.97 5.60 -2.61
CA LYS A 103 -14.13 6.97 -2.09
C LYS A 103 -14.22 6.94 -0.57
N ASP A 104 -13.44 7.80 0.10
CA ASP A 104 -13.54 8.03 1.54
C ASP A 104 -13.28 9.51 1.86
N ILE A 105 -13.02 9.88 3.11
CA ILE A 105 -12.76 11.27 3.49
C ILE A 105 -11.55 11.90 2.77
N ARG A 106 -10.57 11.11 2.30
CA ARG A 106 -9.33 11.60 1.69
C ARG A 106 -9.54 12.01 0.24
N GLY A 107 -10.42 11.33 -0.49
CA GLY A 107 -10.71 11.60 -1.89
C GLY A 107 -11.29 10.40 -2.61
N ILE A 108 -11.15 10.41 -3.94
CA ILE A 108 -11.47 9.29 -4.83
C ILE A 108 -10.19 8.55 -5.18
N TYR A 109 -10.18 7.23 -5.05
CA TYR A 109 -9.10 6.33 -5.46
C TYR A 109 -9.53 5.59 -6.71
N THR A 110 -8.81 5.81 -7.81
CA THR A 110 -9.22 5.37 -9.15
C THR A 110 -8.80 3.93 -9.47
N ALA A 111 -7.83 3.40 -8.71
CA ALA A 111 -7.37 2.03 -8.78
C ALA A 111 -8.13 1.18 -7.76
N ALA A 112 -9.13 0.44 -8.22
CA ALA A 112 -9.89 -0.50 -7.41
C ALA A 112 -10.22 -1.76 -8.21
N ARG A 113 -10.18 -2.92 -7.55
CA ARG A 113 -10.77 -4.14 -8.11
C ARG A 113 -12.29 -3.99 -8.14
N PRO A 114 -13.00 -4.53 -9.16
CA PRO A 114 -14.46 -4.47 -9.22
C PRO A 114 -15.16 -5.00 -7.97
N PHE A 115 -14.68 -6.11 -7.41
CA PHE A 115 -15.23 -6.68 -6.17
C PHE A 115 -15.08 -5.71 -4.98
N THR A 116 -13.90 -5.10 -4.81
CA THR A 116 -13.65 -4.12 -3.77
C THR A 116 -14.50 -2.87 -3.95
N ALA A 117 -14.61 -2.34 -5.17
CA ALA A 117 -15.40 -1.15 -5.48
C ALA A 117 -16.89 -1.36 -5.19
N ALA A 118 -17.42 -2.56 -5.48
CA ALA A 118 -18.78 -2.93 -5.15
C ALA A 118 -18.99 -3.21 -3.65
N ASN A 119 -17.94 -3.60 -2.91
CA ASN A 119 -18.02 -4.01 -1.51
C ASN A 119 -16.95 -3.34 -0.62
N PRO A 120 -16.88 -2.00 -0.56
CA PRO A 120 -15.83 -1.31 0.20
C PRO A 120 -15.87 -1.64 1.71
N HIS A 121 -17.06 -1.95 2.23
CA HIS A 121 -17.31 -2.32 3.63
C HIS A 121 -16.71 -3.67 4.06
N PHE A 122 -16.24 -4.49 3.10
CA PHE A 122 -15.45 -5.69 3.39
C PHE A 122 -13.97 -5.40 3.66
N SER A 123 -13.51 -4.17 3.48
CA SER A 123 -12.14 -3.78 3.84
C SER A 123 -11.92 -3.81 5.36
N LEU A 124 -10.65 -3.79 5.82
CA LEU A 124 -10.34 -3.69 7.25
C LEU A 124 -11.00 -2.43 7.81
N LYS A 125 -11.88 -2.61 8.80
CA LYS A 125 -12.61 -1.54 9.45
C LYS A 125 -11.81 -1.00 10.63
N ARG A 126 -11.85 0.32 10.80
CA ARG A 126 -11.24 1.01 11.92
C ARG A 126 -12.03 0.73 13.21
N ARG A 127 -11.35 0.78 14.35
CA ARG A 127 -11.92 0.61 15.68
C ARG A 127 -13.04 1.65 15.91
N PRO A 128 -14.23 1.22 16.37
CA PRO A 128 -15.32 2.15 16.69
C PRO A 128 -14.91 3.24 17.66
N GLY A 129 -15.41 4.46 17.46
CA GLY A 129 -15.13 5.62 18.29
C GLY A 129 -13.84 6.37 17.98
N THR A 130 -13.05 5.93 16.99
CA THR A 130 -11.74 6.54 16.66
C THR A 130 -11.69 7.25 15.30
N TYR A 131 -12.81 7.32 14.57
CA TYR A 131 -12.87 8.00 13.26
C TYR A 131 -14.03 8.98 13.11
N GLU A 132 -15.08 8.82 13.90
CA GLU A 132 -16.35 9.51 13.74
C GLU A 132 -16.24 10.98 14.14
N VAL A 133 -16.81 11.85 13.31
CA VAL A 133 -16.94 13.27 13.64
C VAL A 133 -18.19 13.47 14.48
N LYS A 134 -18.00 13.87 15.75
CA LYS A 134 -19.10 14.16 16.68
C LYS A 134 -19.33 15.67 16.78
N GLY A 135 -20.06 16.19 15.80
CA GLY A 135 -20.43 17.61 15.72
C GLY A 135 -19.39 18.50 15.04
N PRO A 136 -19.73 19.77 14.79
CA PRO A 136 -18.86 20.71 14.09
C PRO A 136 -17.68 21.15 14.96
N VAL A 137 -16.59 21.54 14.31
CA VAL A 137 -15.41 22.09 14.99
C VAL A 137 -15.73 23.45 15.61
N SER A 138 -15.58 23.55 16.94
CA SER A 138 -15.73 24.81 17.69
C SER A 138 -14.40 25.38 18.17
N THR A 139 -13.37 24.54 18.25
CA THR A 139 -12.04 24.91 18.73
C THR A 139 -10.96 24.25 17.87
N ILE A 140 -9.99 25.05 17.44
CA ILE A 140 -8.74 24.58 16.82
C ILE A 140 -7.60 24.96 17.77
N ARG A 141 -6.76 23.98 18.12
CA ARG A 141 -5.55 24.20 18.94
C ARG A 141 -4.33 23.90 18.09
N LEU A 142 -3.53 24.91 17.81
CA LEU A 142 -2.23 24.75 17.15
C LEU A 142 -1.19 24.51 18.23
N VAL A 143 -0.44 23.42 18.15
CA VAL A 143 0.48 22.99 19.22
C VAL A 143 1.92 23.04 18.71
N LYS A 144 2.75 23.88 19.34
CA LYS A 144 4.20 23.95 19.12
C LYS A 144 4.90 22.88 19.97
N ASN A 145 5.97 22.30 19.47
CA ASN A 145 6.71 21.25 20.17
C ASN A 145 7.60 21.72 21.34
N ASP A 146 7.54 22.99 21.71
CA ASP A 146 8.24 23.58 22.85
C ASP A 146 7.42 24.78 23.39
N ASP A 147 7.86 25.35 24.49
CA ASP A 147 7.26 26.48 25.19
C ASP A 147 7.83 27.84 24.75
N LYS A 148 8.75 27.89 23.78
CA LYS A 148 9.37 29.16 23.35
C LYS A 148 8.34 30.03 22.66
N LEU A 149 8.50 31.36 22.78
CA LEU A 149 7.67 32.32 22.06
C LEU A 149 7.69 32.01 20.56
N THR A 150 6.55 32.23 19.91
CA THR A 150 6.41 32.17 18.46
C THR A 150 6.13 33.55 17.90
N ARG A 151 6.57 33.79 16.67
CA ARG A 151 6.23 35.00 15.90
C ARG A 151 4.77 35.03 15.40
N ILE A 152 4.07 33.90 15.43
CA ILE A 152 2.67 33.84 14.97
C ILE A 152 1.78 34.66 15.92
N ARG A 153 0.95 35.51 15.33
CA ARG A 153 -0.03 36.39 15.97
C ARG A 153 -1.40 36.20 15.30
N PRO A 154 -2.51 36.58 15.95
CA PRO A 154 -3.86 36.36 15.41
C PRO A 154 -4.04 36.90 13.99
N GLU A 155 -3.49 38.08 13.70
CA GLU A 155 -3.57 38.75 12.40
C GLU A 155 -2.88 38.00 11.26
N TYR A 156 -1.98 37.05 11.57
CA TYR A 156 -1.31 36.23 10.58
C TYR A 156 -2.05 34.93 10.28
N LEU A 157 -3.09 34.60 11.05
CA LEU A 157 -3.86 33.38 10.90
C LEU A 157 -5.21 33.67 10.23
N SER A 158 -5.58 32.83 9.27
CA SER A 158 -6.95 32.81 8.74
C SER A 158 -7.47 31.39 8.65
N ILE A 159 -8.74 31.21 8.99
CA ILE A 159 -9.43 29.92 8.90
C ILE A 159 -10.23 29.90 7.61
N TRP A 160 -10.14 28.79 6.89
CA TRP A 160 -10.88 28.50 5.69
C TRP A 160 -11.54 27.13 5.83
N ILE A 161 -12.73 26.99 5.25
CA ILE A 161 -13.54 25.78 5.39
C ILE A 161 -14.00 25.28 4.01
N SER A 162 -14.18 23.97 3.89
CA SER A 162 -14.75 23.34 2.69
C SER A 162 -15.57 22.10 3.06
N LYS A 163 -16.58 21.80 2.24
CA LYS A 163 -17.34 20.55 2.31
C LYS A 163 -16.73 19.41 1.49
N THR A 164 -15.89 19.73 0.51
CA THR A 164 -15.46 18.79 -0.55
C THR A 164 -13.95 18.74 -0.75
N ASN A 165 -13.17 19.27 0.21
CA ASN A 165 -11.71 19.33 0.14
C ASN A 165 -11.16 20.11 -1.07
N ASN A 166 -11.92 21.08 -1.56
CA ASN A 166 -11.48 22.03 -2.58
C ASN A 166 -12.32 23.30 -2.43
N ARG A 167 -11.94 24.36 -3.14
CA ARG A 167 -12.66 25.64 -3.19
C ARG A 167 -12.95 26.16 -1.78
N PHE A 168 -11.91 26.14 -0.95
CA PHE A 168 -11.99 26.61 0.42
C PHE A 168 -12.47 28.06 0.44
N GLU A 169 -13.41 28.35 1.33
CA GLU A 169 -13.91 29.69 1.56
C GLU A 169 -13.44 30.21 2.92
N GLN A 170 -13.08 31.49 3.00
CA GLN A 170 -12.60 32.08 4.23
C GLN A 170 -13.76 32.13 5.24
N TYR A 171 -13.56 31.51 6.40
CA TYR A 171 -14.52 31.56 7.49
C TYR A 171 -14.62 33.00 8.03
N LYS A 172 -15.85 33.53 8.08
CA LYS A 172 -16.17 34.91 8.50
C LYS A 172 -16.86 35.00 9.87
N GLY A 173 -17.09 33.86 10.53
CA GLY A 173 -17.74 33.83 11.83
C GLY A 173 -16.79 34.25 12.97
N PRO A 174 -17.28 34.20 14.22
CA PRO A 174 -16.48 34.59 15.38
C PRO A 174 -15.26 33.66 15.57
N VAL A 175 -14.15 34.26 16.01
CA VAL A 175 -12.91 33.59 16.43
C VAL A 175 -12.35 34.36 17.63
N SER A 176 -12.17 33.69 18.77
CA SER A 176 -11.36 34.20 19.87
C SER A 176 -9.97 33.58 19.83
N PHE A 177 -8.95 34.39 20.07
CA PHE A 177 -7.57 33.92 20.12
C PHE A 177 -7.07 33.95 21.56
N ARG A 178 -6.42 32.87 21.98
CA ARG A 178 -5.73 32.79 23.27
C ARG A 178 -4.45 31.98 23.12
N GLU A 179 -3.45 32.31 23.92
CA GLU A 179 -2.19 31.58 23.99
C GLU A 179 -2.05 30.91 25.38
N SER A 180 -1.53 29.68 25.42
CA SER A 180 -1.18 28.99 26.66
C SER A 180 0.12 28.22 26.52
N VAL A 181 0.65 27.77 27.66
CA VAL A 181 1.71 26.77 27.74
C VAL A 181 1.14 25.61 28.54
N GLU A 182 1.24 24.40 27.98
CA GLU A 182 0.67 23.19 28.58
C GLU A 182 1.67 22.05 28.54
N TRP A 183 1.70 21.24 29.60
CA TRP A 183 2.50 20.02 29.63
C TRP A 183 1.94 19.00 28.65
N ARG A 184 2.81 18.39 27.83
CA ARG A 184 2.46 17.38 26.84
C ARG A 184 3.34 16.15 26.96
N GLN A 185 2.71 14.99 26.87
CA GLN A 185 3.42 13.74 26.66
C GLN A 185 3.96 13.73 25.22
N ALA A 186 5.27 13.57 25.08
CA ALA A 186 5.93 13.51 23.79
C ALA A 186 7.06 12.48 23.84
N TYR A 187 7.39 11.88 22.69
CA TYR A 187 8.57 11.04 22.57
C TYR A 187 9.75 11.87 22.06
N PRO A 188 10.98 11.68 22.57
CA PRO A 188 11.37 10.76 23.64
C PRO A 188 11.13 11.29 25.05
N LYS A 189 10.78 12.57 25.22
CA LYS A 189 10.55 13.20 26.53
C LYS A 189 9.35 14.13 26.49
N SER A 190 8.49 14.01 27.50
CA SER A 190 7.45 15.00 27.79
C SER A 190 8.04 16.39 28.03
N LYS A 191 7.27 17.42 27.71
CA LYS A 191 7.72 18.81 27.73
C LYS A 191 6.54 19.77 27.77
N GLU A 192 6.83 21.02 28.12
CA GLU A 192 5.88 22.11 27.95
C GLU A 192 5.82 22.51 26.48
N CYS A 193 4.59 22.72 26.01
CA CYS A 193 4.27 23.06 24.63
C CYS A 193 3.41 24.32 24.63
N ARG A 194 3.78 25.28 23.79
CA ARG A 194 3.01 26.49 23.53
C ARG A 194 1.85 26.18 22.60
N ILE A 195 0.67 26.69 22.92
CA ILE A 195 -0.56 26.40 22.20
C ILE A 195 -1.26 27.70 21.81
N LEU A 196 -1.62 27.82 20.54
CA LEU A 196 -2.49 28.88 20.04
C LEU A 196 -3.90 28.31 19.90
N HIS A 197 -4.83 28.87 20.65
CA HIS A 197 -6.23 28.47 20.67
C HIS A 197 -7.03 29.41 19.78
N LEU A 198 -7.72 28.84 18.80
CA LEU A 198 -8.71 29.50 17.97
C LEU A 198 -10.07 28.94 18.41
N GLU A 199 -10.75 29.68 19.28
CA GLU A 199 -11.92 29.24 20.03
C GLU A 199 -13.20 29.99 19.57
N GLY A 200 -14.35 29.50 20.02
CA GLY A 200 -15.65 30.14 19.75
C GLY A 200 -16.11 30.02 18.29
N LEU A 201 -15.54 29.07 17.55
CA LEU A 201 -15.90 28.84 16.15
C LEU A 201 -17.33 28.32 16.03
N GLN A 202 -18.03 28.80 15.02
CA GLN A 202 -19.39 28.40 14.64
C GLN A 202 -19.35 27.86 13.20
N ILE A 203 -18.47 26.87 12.97
CA ILE A 203 -18.37 26.21 11.66
C ILE A 203 -19.68 25.44 11.42
N PRO A 204 -20.33 25.60 10.25
CA PRO A 204 -21.56 24.88 9.97
C PRO A 204 -21.34 23.37 9.84
N ASP A 205 -22.40 22.59 10.06
CA ASP A 205 -22.36 21.14 9.84
C ASP A 205 -22.00 20.77 8.40
N GLY A 206 -21.29 19.65 8.24
CA GLY A 206 -20.84 19.14 6.95
C GLY A 206 -19.60 19.82 6.35
N TYR A 207 -19.05 20.86 6.99
CA TYR A 207 -17.75 21.43 6.64
C TYR A 207 -16.63 20.62 7.30
N ASN A 208 -16.34 19.47 6.70
CA ASN A 208 -15.38 18.51 7.24
C ASN A 208 -13.92 18.83 6.85
N TYR A 209 -13.64 19.91 6.10
CA TYR A 209 -12.28 20.27 5.74
C TYR A 209 -11.97 21.67 6.23
N ILE A 210 -10.83 21.79 6.93
CA ILE A 210 -10.35 23.04 7.52
C ILE A 210 -8.97 23.33 6.99
N LEU A 211 -8.73 24.58 6.61
CA LEU A 211 -7.44 25.09 6.20
C LEU A 211 -7.10 26.30 7.07
N VAL A 212 -6.07 26.17 7.89
CA VAL A 212 -5.48 27.29 8.64
C VAL A 212 -4.34 27.83 7.81
N ARG A 213 -4.45 29.06 7.29
CA ARG A 213 -3.35 29.73 6.57
C ARG A 213 -2.56 30.63 7.52
N CYS A 214 -1.25 30.66 7.34
CA CYS A 214 -0.31 31.55 8.02
C CYS A 214 0.39 32.44 7.01
N SER A 215 0.21 33.76 7.11
CA SER A 215 0.80 34.72 6.16
C SER A 215 2.31 34.95 6.35
N LEU A 216 2.93 34.36 7.38
CA LEU A 216 4.37 34.48 7.67
C LEU A 216 5.24 33.44 6.94
N ALA A 217 4.69 32.70 5.98
CA ALA A 217 5.36 31.60 5.28
C ALA A 217 6.75 31.98 4.75
N ASP A 218 7.80 31.58 5.48
CA ASP A 218 9.19 31.82 5.09
C ASP A 218 10.16 30.80 5.73
N ARG A 219 11.44 30.89 5.36
CA ARG A 219 12.49 29.97 5.84
C ARG A 219 12.79 30.06 7.34
N ASN A 220 12.29 31.08 8.03
CA ASN A 220 12.57 31.34 9.46
C ASN A 220 11.44 30.82 10.37
N GLY A 221 10.59 29.92 9.87
CA GLY A 221 9.48 29.37 10.65
C GLY A 221 9.92 28.72 11.96
N ASP A 222 9.23 29.04 13.05
CA ASP A 222 9.53 28.55 14.40
C ASP A 222 8.44 27.65 15.00
N PHE A 223 7.24 27.62 14.39
CA PHE A 223 6.10 26.88 14.90
C PHE A 223 6.11 25.45 14.37
N THR A 224 6.97 24.62 14.97
CA THR A 224 7.20 23.24 14.54
C THR A 224 6.59 22.24 15.52
N ASN A 225 5.99 21.18 15.01
CA ASN A 225 5.68 19.97 15.79
C ASN A 225 5.66 18.72 14.93
N GLU A 226 5.54 17.54 15.54
CA GLU A 226 5.18 16.33 14.81
C GLU A 226 3.85 16.55 14.10
N ARG A 227 3.77 16.10 12.86
CA ARG A 227 2.58 16.27 12.02
C ARG A 227 1.31 15.73 12.69
N GLY A 228 1.34 14.58 13.34
CA GLY A 228 0.18 14.04 14.07
C GLY A 228 -0.24 14.83 15.30
N SER A 229 0.57 15.80 15.73
CA SER A 229 0.44 16.49 17.01
C SER A 229 0.40 18.02 16.87
N ILE A 230 0.53 18.57 15.66
CA ILE A 230 0.59 20.04 15.44
C ILE A 230 -0.77 20.71 15.53
N ILE A 231 -1.86 19.97 15.35
CA ILE A 231 -3.23 20.49 15.41
C ILE A 231 -4.15 19.53 16.16
N GLU A 232 -5.00 20.09 17.01
CA GLU A 232 -6.07 19.38 17.70
C GLU A 232 -7.40 20.08 17.39
N LEU A 233 -8.44 19.30 17.14
CA LEU A 233 -9.79 19.79 16.86
C LEU A 233 -10.73 19.34 17.96
N GLN A 234 -11.63 20.23 18.40
CA GLN A 234 -12.67 19.89 19.36
C GLN A 234 -14.04 20.41 18.92
N SER A 235 -15.07 19.66 19.26
CA SER A 235 -16.46 20.07 19.12
C SER A 235 -16.90 20.93 20.31
N LYS A 236 -18.13 21.47 20.23
CA LYS A 236 -18.69 22.38 21.23
C LYS A 236 -18.80 21.78 22.64
N ASP A 237 -18.95 20.47 22.76
CA ASP A 237 -19.01 19.77 24.05
C ASP A 237 -17.61 19.41 24.61
N GLY A 238 -16.54 19.81 23.90
CA GLY A 238 -15.16 19.52 24.26
C GLY A 238 -14.64 18.17 23.76
N SER A 239 -15.46 17.39 23.05
CA SER A 239 -15.01 16.11 22.47
C SER A 239 -13.93 16.35 21.42
N VAL A 240 -12.89 15.52 21.45
CA VAL A 240 -11.85 15.52 20.42
C VAL A 240 -12.45 15.04 19.10
N ILE A 241 -12.20 15.79 18.02
CA ILE A 241 -12.56 15.40 16.67
C ILE A 241 -11.32 14.72 16.05
N PRO A 242 -11.39 13.43 15.68
CA PRO A 242 -10.33 12.77 14.94
C PRO A 242 -9.99 13.55 13.67
N SER A 243 -8.74 13.56 13.22
CA SER A 243 -8.38 14.34 12.04
C SER A 243 -7.17 13.84 11.27
N VAL A 244 -7.18 13.98 9.94
CA VAL A 244 -6.01 13.72 9.07
C VAL A 244 -5.44 15.05 8.60
N ILE A 245 -4.12 15.24 8.70
CA ILE A 245 -3.44 16.39 8.10
C ILE A 245 -3.09 16.09 6.65
N SER A 246 -3.22 17.10 5.78
CA SER A 246 -2.91 17.02 4.34
C SER A 246 -1.42 16.88 4.05
N THR A 247 -1.05 15.98 3.13
CA THR A 247 0.33 15.75 2.66
C THR A 247 0.88 16.88 1.79
N GLY A 248 0.01 17.74 1.30
CA GLY A 248 0.37 18.86 0.46
C GLY A 248 -0.80 19.32 -0.39
N LYS A 249 -0.69 20.55 -0.88
CA LYS A 249 -1.51 21.01 -2.01
C LYS A 249 -1.15 20.19 -3.25
N VAL A 250 -2.15 19.84 -4.04
CA VAL A 250 -1.98 19.10 -5.30
C VAL A 250 -2.55 19.94 -6.43
N ASP A 251 -1.73 20.17 -7.46
CA ASP A 251 -2.14 20.87 -8.67
C ASP A 251 -2.67 19.89 -9.73
N PHE A 252 -3.54 20.38 -10.61
CA PHE A 252 -4.16 19.56 -11.66
C PHE A 252 -3.13 18.88 -12.57
N GLU A 253 -2.08 19.61 -12.95
CA GLU A 253 -1.02 19.14 -13.84
C GLU A 253 -0.24 17.94 -13.26
N GLU A 254 -0.16 17.80 -11.93
CA GLU A 254 0.51 16.68 -11.27
C GLU A 254 -0.23 15.36 -11.55
N HIS A 255 -1.56 15.40 -11.58
CA HIS A 255 -2.39 14.24 -11.86
C HIS A 255 -2.67 14.07 -13.35
N GLN A 256 -2.88 15.16 -14.08
CA GLN A 256 -3.26 15.14 -15.50
C GLN A 256 -2.32 14.26 -16.32
N ARG A 257 -1.00 14.45 -16.18
CA ARG A 257 0.01 13.72 -16.97
C ARG A 257 -0.12 12.20 -16.84
N SER A 258 -0.37 11.73 -15.62
CA SER A 258 -0.55 10.30 -15.34
C SER A 258 -1.89 9.82 -15.90
N CYS A 259 -2.96 10.59 -15.71
CA CYS A 259 -4.31 10.24 -16.15
C CYS A 259 -4.44 10.19 -17.67
N THR A 260 -3.81 11.12 -18.40
CA THR A 260 -3.89 11.22 -19.86
C THR A 260 -2.82 10.42 -20.59
N SER A 261 -2.07 9.57 -19.89
CA SER A 261 -1.12 8.70 -20.58
C SER A 261 -1.90 7.60 -21.33
N PRO A 262 -1.57 7.30 -22.61
CA PRO A 262 -2.36 6.36 -23.42
C PRO A 262 -2.54 4.98 -22.79
N LEU A 263 -1.61 4.59 -21.91
CA LEU A 263 -1.70 3.35 -21.16
C LEU A 263 -2.68 3.47 -20.00
N ASN A 264 -2.52 4.46 -19.10
CA ASN A 264 -3.37 4.60 -17.92
C ASN A 264 -4.84 4.81 -18.29
N GLU A 265 -5.12 5.58 -19.34
CA GLU A 265 -6.49 5.74 -19.85
C GLU A 265 -7.12 4.41 -20.23
N LYS A 266 -6.36 3.49 -20.83
CA LYS A 266 -6.89 2.19 -21.28
C LYS A 266 -7.11 1.21 -20.12
N ILE A 267 -6.25 1.24 -19.12
CA ILE A 267 -6.13 0.17 -18.11
C ILE A 267 -6.82 0.52 -16.80
N THR A 268 -7.01 1.82 -16.54
CA THR A 268 -7.70 2.33 -15.35
C THR A 268 -9.15 2.58 -15.68
N ARG A 269 -10.04 1.72 -15.18
CA ARG A 269 -11.47 1.73 -15.55
C ARG A 269 -12.13 3.09 -15.30
N TYR A 270 -11.76 3.78 -14.23
CA TYR A 270 -12.27 5.10 -13.87
C TYR A 270 -11.95 6.18 -14.92
N PHE A 271 -10.75 6.19 -15.50
CA PHE A 271 -10.36 7.20 -16.49
C PHE A 271 -11.02 6.98 -17.86
N ARG A 272 -11.65 5.82 -18.09
CA ARG A 272 -12.42 5.54 -19.31
C ARG A 272 -13.83 6.12 -19.30
N LEU A 273 -14.32 6.56 -18.14
CA LEU A 273 -15.62 7.21 -18.06
C LEU A 273 -15.58 8.50 -18.91
N PRO A 274 -16.50 8.70 -19.87
CA PRO A 274 -16.47 9.86 -20.76
C PRO A 274 -16.38 11.19 -20.00
N GLU A 275 -17.17 11.33 -18.93
CA GLU A 275 -17.22 12.51 -18.08
C GLU A 275 -15.94 12.76 -17.27
N VAL A 276 -15.19 11.70 -16.94
CA VAL A 276 -13.89 11.81 -16.25
C VAL A 276 -12.80 12.12 -17.26
N CYS A 277 -12.78 11.41 -18.39
CA CYS A 277 -11.82 11.60 -19.48
C CYS A 277 -11.85 13.04 -20.01
N GLU A 278 -13.05 13.60 -20.21
CA GLU A 278 -13.23 14.98 -20.67
C GLU A 278 -12.56 15.99 -19.72
N ILE A 279 -12.70 15.80 -18.40
CA ILE A 279 -12.10 16.70 -17.39
C ILE A 279 -10.57 16.72 -17.47
N PHE A 280 -9.93 15.57 -17.73
CA PHE A 280 -8.47 15.52 -17.81
C PHE A 280 -7.91 16.04 -19.15
N HIS A 281 -8.75 16.13 -20.18
CA HIS A 281 -8.39 16.73 -21.47
C HIS A 281 -8.76 18.22 -21.59
N ASP A 282 -9.67 18.71 -20.75
CA ASP A 282 -10.04 20.12 -20.64
C ASP A 282 -9.39 20.75 -19.40
N THR A 283 -8.31 21.50 -19.61
CA THR A 283 -7.53 22.12 -18.53
C THR A 283 -8.35 23.04 -17.64
N ASP A 284 -9.33 23.76 -18.17
CA ASP A 284 -10.12 24.71 -17.37
C ASP A 284 -11.11 23.96 -16.47
N LYS A 285 -11.75 22.92 -17.00
CA LYS A 285 -12.58 22.00 -16.19
C LYS A 285 -11.73 21.30 -15.13
N GLY A 286 -10.59 20.76 -15.50
CA GLY A 286 -9.64 20.12 -14.60
C GLY A 286 -9.23 21.04 -13.45
N LYS A 287 -8.76 22.24 -13.77
CA LYS A 287 -8.34 23.23 -12.76
C LYS A 287 -9.45 23.61 -11.79
N TRP A 288 -10.71 23.65 -12.23
CA TRP A 288 -11.84 23.90 -11.35
C TRP A 288 -11.95 22.87 -10.21
N HIS A 289 -11.72 21.59 -10.50
CA HIS A 289 -11.75 20.53 -9.47
C HIS A 289 -10.59 20.62 -8.48
N TYR A 290 -9.44 21.16 -8.89
CA TYR A 290 -8.20 21.23 -8.10
C TYR A 290 -7.98 22.57 -7.39
N GLN A 291 -8.92 23.51 -7.47
CA GLN A 291 -8.84 24.79 -6.76
C GLN A 291 -8.68 24.55 -5.26
N ASP A 292 -7.50 24.83 -4.71
CA ASP A 292 -7.15 24.55 -3.30
C ASP A 292 -7.48 23.10 -2.88
N PHE A 293 -7.16 22.14 -3.75
CA PHE A 293 -7.21 20.72 -3.40
C PHE A 293 -5.96 20.30 -2.64
N TYR A 294 -6.17 19.49 -1.61
CA TYR A 294 -5.14 19.02 -0.69
C TYR A 294 -5.21 17.50 -0.60
N SER A 295 -4.10 16.80 -0.83
CA SER A 295 -4.06 15.34 -0.63
C SER A 295 -4.03 15.01 0.85
N PHE A 296 -4.67 13.92 1.25
CA PHE A 296 -4.65 13.35 2.60
C PHE A 296 -4.10 11.93 2.61
N ASP A 297 -3.20 11.63 1.67
CA ASP A 297 -2.63 10.29 1.54
C ASP A 297 -1.80 9.95 2.78
N GLU A 298 -1.92 8.71 3.26
CA GLU A 298 -1.35 8.26 4.52
C GLU A 298 0.11 7.77 4.38
N THR A 299 0.82 8.25 3.35
CA THR A 299 2.20 7.88 3.03
C THR A 299 3.25 8.64 3.85
N VAL A 300 2.87 9.78 4.43
CA VAL A 300 3.74 10.59 5.29
C VAL A 300 3.51 10.21 6.75
N ARG A 301 4.59 9.83 7.45
CA ARG A 301 4.49 9.42 8.86
C ARG A 301 4.07 10.59 9.74
N ILE A 302 3.22 10.30 10.73
CA ILE A 302 2.70 11.28 11.68
C ILE A 302 3.78 11.89 12.59
N ASN A 303 4.94 11.25 12.75
CA ASN A 303 6.06 11.76 13.55
C ASN A 303 7.06 12.62 12.76
N VAL A 304 6.80 12.88 11.47
CA VAL A 304 7.64 13.81 10.69
C VAL A 304 7.40 15.24 11.18
N PRO A 305 8.45 16.04 11.38
CA PRO A 305 8.30 17.46 11.73
C PRO A 305 7.55 18.24 10.64
N TYR A 306 6.63 19.09 11.07
CA TYR A 306 5.90 20.04 10.23
C TYR A 306 6.00 21.44 10.86
N THR A 307 6.22 22.47 10.05
CA THR A 307 6.44 23.84 10.54
C THR A 307 5.42 24.79 9.92
N LEU A 308 4.38 25.16 10.68
CA LEU A 308 3.22 25.91 10.16
C LEU A 308 3.60 27.21 9.43
N ASP A 309 4.43 28.04 10.06
CA ASP A 309 4.87 29.33 9.52
C ASP A 309 6.06 29.24 8.56
N ARG A 310 6.49 28.02 8.20
CA ARG A 310 7.35 27.77 7.04
C ARG A 310 6.55 27.32 5.83
N GLU A 311 5.63 26.37 6.05
CA GLU A 311 4.78 25.84 4.98
C GLU A 311 3.66 26.81 4.60
N GLY A 312 3.27 27.70 5.52
CA GLY A 312 2.24 28.73 5.31
C GLY A 312 0.81 28.24 5.49
N TYR A 313 0.59 26.96 5.83
CA TYR A 313 -0.73 26.43 6.10
C TYR A 313 -0.70 25.15 6.94
N ILE A 314 -1.85 24.74 7.45
CA ILE A 314 -2.19 23.36 7.83
C ILE A 314 -3.58 23.08 7.26
N ALA A 315 -3.69 22.07 6.39
CA ALA A 315 -4.98 21.59 5.88
C ALA A 315 -5.35 20.27 6.58
N VAL A 316 -6.62 20.14 6.98
CA VAL A 316 -7.11 19.05 7.83
C VAL A 316 -8.45 18.55 7.33
N ALA A 317 -8.59 17.23 7.28
CA ALA A 317 -9.88 16.54 7.17
C ALA A 317 -10.35 16.15 8.57
N CYS A 318 -11.57 16.54 8.93
CA CYS A 318 -12.24 16.22 10.18
C CYS A 318 -12.84 14.82 10.06
N GLY A 319 -12.27 13.87 10.80
CA GLY A 319 -12.56 12.45 10.74
C GLY A 319 -11.32 11.63 10.37
N LYS A 320 -11.49 10.32 10.34
CA LYS A 320 -10.52 9.36 9.79
C LYS A 320 -11.23 8.45 8.78
N PRO A 321 -10.51 7.83 7.83
CA PRO A 321 -11.09 6.77 7.03
C PRO A 321 -11.67 5.67 7.92
N GLU A 322 -12.94 5.33 7.73
CA GLU A 322 -13.58 4.22 8.44
C GLU A 322 -12.97 2.88 8.02
N TYR A 323 -12.55 2.77 6.76
CA TYR A 323 -11.99 1.57 6.18
C TYR A 323 -10.60 1.84 5.63
N MET A 324 -9.69 0.88 5.81
CA MET A 324 -8.45 0.83 5.06
C MET A 324 -8.76 0.29 3.66
N LEU A 325 -9.30 1.17 2.81
CA LEU A 325 -9.84 0.85 1.48
C LEU A 325 -8.92 -0.09 0.69
N GLY A 326 -9.48 -1.20 0.22
CA GLY A 326 -8.76 -2.21 -0.57
C GLY A 326 -8.06 -3.30 0.23
N ASN A 327 -7.81 -3.13 1.54
CA ASN A 327 -7.42 -4.25 2.37
C ASN A 327 -8.65 -5.10 2.71
N LEU A 328 -9.08 -6.02 1.85
CA LEU A 328 -10.24 -6.88 2.13
C LEU A 328 -9.99 -7.80 3.35
N HIS A 329 -11.00 -8.01 4.18
CA HIS A 329 -10.89 -8.78 5.42
C HIS A 329 -11.32 -10.25 5.23
N PRO A 330 -10.49 -11.25 5.57
CA PRO A 330 -10.83 -12.67 5.39
C PRO A 330 -11.93 -13.20 6.31
N ILE A 331 -12.51 -12.36 7.18
CA ILE A 331 -13.56 -12.79 8.10
C ILE A 331 -14.85 -13.07 7.33
N TYR A 332 -15.08 -12.29 6.28
CA TYR A 332 -16.21 -12.46 5.37
C TYR A 332 -15.94 -13.64 4.42
N PRO A 333 -16.82 -14.65 4.39
CA PRO A 333 -16.74 -15.75 3.43
C PRO A 333 -16.70 -15.27 1.97
N GLU A 334 -17.38 -14.18 1.65
CA GLU A 334 -17.44 -13.55 0.33
C GLU A 334 -16.06 -13.07 -0.13
N VAL A 335 -15.27 -12.51 0.80
CA VAL A 335 -13.89 -12.10 0.53
C VAL A 335 -13.01 -13.32 0.25
N ARG A 336 -13.13 -14.38 1.07
CA ARG A 336 -12.37 -15.61 0.85
C ARG A 336 -12.74 -16.25 -0.49
N ALA A 337 -14.04 -16.32 -0.81
CA ALA A 337 -14.52 -16.81 -2.09
C ALA A 337 -13.96 -15.99 -3.27
N HIS A 338 -13.95 -14.65 -3.18
CA HIS A 338 -13.36 -13.80 -4.19
C HIS A 338 -11.86 -14.09 -4.42
N TRP A 339 -11.08 -14.26 -3.35
CA TRP A 339 -9.66 -14.61 -3.47
C TRP A 339 -9.44 -16.02 -4.03
N LEU A 340 -10.27 -16.99 -3.64
CA LEU A 340 -10.26 -18.33 -4.21
C LEU A 340 -10.62 -18.29 -5.70
N ASP A 341 -11.50 -17.39 -6.14
CA ASP A 341 -11.85 -17.21 -7.56
C ASP A 341 -10.68 -16.69 -8.39
N MET A 342 -9.88 -15.77 -7.83
CA MET A 342 -8.64 -15.37 -8.47
C MET A 342 -7.68 -16.55 -8.63
N ILE A 343 -7.56 -17.39 -7.60
CA ILE A 343 -6.74 -18.61 -7.66
C ILE A 343 -7.28 -19.56 -8.73
N ARG A 344 -8.60 -19.83 -8.75
CA ARG A 344 -9.26 -20.67 -9.76
C ARG A 344 -8.97 -20.17 -11.16
N HIS A 345 -9.14 -18.87 -11.38
CA HIS A 345 -8.87 -18.22 -12.66
C HIS A 345 -7.44 -18.46 -13.12
N CYS A 346 -6.43 -18.25 -12.26
CA CYS A 346 -5.03 -18.50 -12.59
C CYS A 346 -4.75 -19.98 -12.91
N LEU A 347 -5.29 -20.91 -12.11
CA LEU A 347 -5.12 -22.35 -12.33
C LEU A 347 -5.77 -22.82 -13.63
N ASP A 348 -6.94 -22.27 -13.98
CA ASP A 348 -7.66 -22.58 -15.22
C ASP A 348 -6.90 -22.12 -16.49
N LYS A 349 -5.94 -21.20 -16.35
CA LYS A 349 -5.02 -20.79 -17.45
C LYS A 349 -3.74 -21.63 -17.55
N GLY A 350 -3.58 -22.64 -16.69
CA GLY A 350 -2.49 -23.61 -16.79
C GLY A 350 -1.29 -23.35 -15.90
N MET A 351 -1.42 -22.45 -14.91
CA MET A 351 -0.37 -22.19 -13.91
C MET A 351 0.08 -23.47 -13.18
N ASP A 352 1.35 -23.52 -12.81
CA ASP A 352 1.97 -24.65 -12.10
C ASP A 352 1.81 -24.58 -10.58
N GLY A 353 1.57 -23.38 -10.07
CA GLY A 353 1.32 -23.16 -8.65
C GLY A 353 0.88 -21.73 -8.35
N ILE A 354 0.64 -21.50 -7.07
CA ILE A 354 0.25 -20.19 -6.53
C ILE A 354 1.23 -19.81 -5.44
N ASN A 355 1.68 -18.56 -5.45
CA ASN A 355 2.42 -17.95 -4.37
C ASN A 355 1.51 -16.95 -3.65
N ILE A 356 1.29 -17.12 -2.35
CA ILE A 356 0.47 -16.18 -1.57
C ILE A 356 1.37 -15.13 -0.92
N ARG A 357 1.17 -13.88 -1.32
CA ARG A 357 1.84 -12.70 -0.79
C ARG A 357 0.94 -11.92 0.14
N THR A 358 1.27 -11.91 1.42
CA THR A 358 0.51 -11.17 2.45
C THR A 358 0.65 -9.64 2.34
N ALA A 359 1.76 -9.14 1.77
CA ALA A 359 2.02 -7.70 1.74
C ALA A 359 1.24 -6.94 0.66
N ASN A 360 0.90 -5.69 0.96
CA ASN A 360 0.18 -4.76 0.07
C ASN A 360 0.77 -3.33 0.07
N HIS A 361 0.19 -2.45 -0.74
CA HIS A 361 0.60 -1.05 -0.87
C HIS A 361 -0.25 -0.07 -0.06
N THR A 362 -1.51 -0.41 0.22
CA THR A 362 -2.39 0.43 1.06
C THR A 362 -1.96 0.37 2.53
N ARG A 363 -1.45 1.49 3.04
CA ARG A 363 -0.93 1.62 4.41
C ARG A 363 -1.57 2.78 5.15
N SER A 364 -1.51 2.69 6.47
CA SER A 364 -1.87 3.76 7.39
C SER A 364 -0.76 3.98 8.42
N PRO A 365 -0.44 5.23 8.83
CA PRO A 365 0.43 5.48 9.97
C PRO A 365 -0.25 5.15 11.31
N GLU A 366 -1.54 4.83 11.29
CA GLU A 366 -2.38 4.38 12.41
C GLU A 366 -2.96 2.99 12.09
N ASP A 367 -2.17 2.13 11.46
CA ASP A 367 -2.59 0.81 11.01
C ASP A 367 -3.17 -0.04 12.16
N TRP A 368 -2.64 0.06 13.38
CA TRP A 368 -3.18 -0.59 14.58
C TRP A 368 -4.63 -0.23 14.91
N GLU A 369 -5.21 0.81 14.33
CA GLU A 369 -6.63 1.11 14.51
C GLU A 369 -7.54 0.27 13.61
N TYR A 370 -7.03 -0.57 12.71
CA TYR A 370 -7.84 -1.34 11.74
C TYR A 370 -7.89 -2.84 12.02
N GLY A 371 -8.91 -3.52 11.49
CA GLY A 371 -9.16 -4.96 11.72
C GLY A 371 -10.26 -5.23 12.76
N PHE A 372 -11.12 -4.24 13.03
CA PHE A 372 -12.24 -4.31 13.97
C PHE A 372 -13.58 -4.40 13.22
N ASN A 373 -13.63 -5.23 12.18
CA ASN A 373 -14.83 -5.46 11.38
C ASN A 373 -15.99 -5.97 12.24
N ASP A 374 -17.23 -5.72 11.81
CA ASP A 374 -18.41 -5.98 12.64
C ASP A 374 -18.51 -7.48 13.05
N LEU A 375 -18.21 -8.41 12.12
CA LEU A 375 -18.13 -9.85 12.43
C LEU A 375 -17.00 -10.20 13.42
N VAL A 376 -15.88 -9.47 13.37
CA VAL A 376 -14.77 -9.68 14.32
C VAL A 376 -15.23 -9.27 15.71
N LEU A 377 -15.91 -8.13 15.83
CA LEU A 377 -16.46 -7.64 17.10
C LEU A 377 -17.57 -8.56 17.62
N GLU A 378 -18.41 -9.11 16.75
CA GLU A 378 -19.42 -10.11 17.10
C GLU A 378 -18.77 -11.36 17.72
N ILE A 379 -17.78 -11.96 17.05
CA ILE A 379 -17.04 -13.13 17.55
C ILE A 379 -16.28 -12.80 18.84
N ALA A 380 -15.77 -11.58 18.96
CA ALA A 380 -15.11 -11.08 20.16
C ALA A 380 -16.08 -10.76 21.32
N ASN A 381 -17.40 -10.89 21.11
CA ASN A 381 -18.45 -10.47 22.05
C ASN A 381 -18.30 -8.99 22.47
N GLY A 382 -18.04 -8.12 21.49
CA GLY A 382 -17.85 -6.68 21.68
C GLY A 382 -16.49 -6.26 22.25
N LYS A 383 -15.58 -7.20 22.56
CA LYS A 383 -14.24 -6.87 23.04
C LYS A 383 -13.41 -6.22 21.92
N THR A 384 -12.59 -5.25 22.31
CA THR A 384 -11.69 -4.51 21.41
C THR A 384 -10.23 -4.60 21.85
N ASP A 385 -9.85 -5.58 22.69
CA ASP A 385 -8.45 -5.80 23.06
C ASP A 385 -7.68 -6.46 21.93
N TYR A 386 -6.44 -5.99 21.71
CA TYR A 386 -5.63 -6.45 20.59
C TYR A 386 -5.37 -7.96 20.56
N PRO A 387 -5.06 -8.65 21.67
CA PRO A 387 -4.85 -10.10 21.63
C PRO A 387 -6.06 -10.87 21.07
N THR A 388 -7.27 -10.54 21.54
CA THR A 388 -8.50 -11.19 21.07
C THR A 388 -8.75 -10.92 19.58
N ILE A 389 -8.68 -9.65 19.18
CA ILE A 389 -8.90 -9.23 17.78
C ILE A 389 -7.88 -9.88 16.84
N ARG A 390 -6.60 -9.88 17.24
CA ARG A 390 -5.51 -10.49 16.47
C ARG A 390 -5.71 -11.97 16.23
N ARG A 391 -6.14 -12.71 17.26
CA ARG A 391 -6.41 -14.14 17.15
C ARG A 391 -7.51 -14.41 16.13
N ILE A 392 -8.66 -13.72 16.24
CA ILE A 392 -9.81 -13.90 15.33
C ILE A 392 -9.41 -13.59 13.88
N ASN A 393 -8.70 -12.48 13.67
CA ASN A 393 -8.23 -12.09 12.34
C ASN A 393 -7.23 -13.12 11.78
N GLY A 394 -6.30 -13.57 12.61
CA GLY A 394 -5.33 -14.62 12.28
C GLY A 394 -6.00 -15.94 11.88
N ASP A 395 -6.96 -16.41 12.68
CA ASP A 395 -7.72 -17.64 12.42
C ASP A 395 -8.48 -17.55 11.08
N ALA A 396 -9.11 -16.40 10.79
CA ALA A 396 -9.80 -16.16 9.54
C ALA A 396 -8.86 -16.21 8.32
N TYR A 397 -7.65 -15.64 8.42
CA TYR A 397 -6.68 -15.70 7.33
C TYR A 397 -6.10 -17.11 7.16
N THR A 398 -5.80 -17.82 8.25
CA THR A 398 -5.35 -19.21 8.19
C THR A 398 -6.42 -20.12 7.59
N GLN A 399 -7.70 -19.85 7.86
CA GLN A 399 -8.81 -20.54 7.22
C GLN A 399 -8.81 -20.35 5.69
N PHE A 400 -8.64 -19.11 5.22
CA PHE A 400 -8.45 -18.84 3.78
C PHE A 400 -7.27 -19.64 3.20
N LEU A 401 -6.12 -19.67 3.88
CA LEU A 401 -4.95 -20.39 3.40
C LEU A 401 -5.19 -21.92 3.31
N ARG A 402 -5.97 -22.50 4.23
CA ARG A 402 -6.40 -23.91 4.15
C ARG A 402 -7.32 -24.15 2.96
N GLU A 403 -8.32 -23.30 2.75
CA GLU A 403 -9.22 -23.37 1.60
C GLU A 403 -8.44 -23.24 0.28
N ALA A 404 -7.47 -22.33 0.22
CA ALA A 404 -6.60 -22.13 -0.94
C ALA A 404 -5.73 -23.36 -1.21
N ARG A 405 -5.10 -23.94 -0.18
CA ARG A 405 -4.35 -25.20 -0.29
C ARG A 405 -5.25 -26.29 -0.86
N ASP A 406 -6.43 -26.50 -0.30
CA ASP A 406 -7.32 -27.59 -0.74
C ASP A 406 -7.70 -27.42 -2.21
N LEU A 407 -8.05 -26.21 -2.63
CA LEU A 407 -8.31 -25.88 -4.03
C LEU A 407 -7.11 -26.19 -4.94
N ILE A 408 -5.91 -25.74 -4.57
CA ILE A 408 -4.69 -25.88 -5.37
C ILE A 408 -4.25 -27.35 -5.47
N LYS A 409 -4.27 -28.08 -4.34
CA LYS A 409 -3.89 -29.50 -4.28
C LYS A 409 -4.87 -30.39 -5.04
N ASN A 410 -6.17 -30.06 -5.02
CA ASN A 410 -7.17 -30.76 -5.82
C ASN A 410 -6.94 -30.63 -7.34
N ARG A 411 -6.18 -29.62 -7.78
CA ARG A 411 -5.72 -29.46 -9.17
C ARG A 411 -4.34 -30.07 -9.43
N GLY A 412 -3.74 -30.75 -8.45
CA GLY A 412 -2.40 -31.32 -8.55
C GLY A 412 -1.29 -30.27 -8.66
N LYS A 413 -1.56 -29.03 -8.21
CA LYS A 413 -0.61 -27.91 -8.25
C LYS A 413 -0.02 -27.64 -6.87
N SER A 414 0.93 -26.74 -6.78
CA SER A 414 1.66 -26.40 -5.55
C SER A 414 1.29 -25.03 -4.99
N ILE A 415 1.45 -24.88 -3.67
CA ILE A 415 1.26 -23.61 -2.96
C ILE A 415 2.57 -23.18 -2.30
N SER A 416 2.97 -21.94 -2.58
CA SER A 416 4.05 -21.24 -1.89
C SER A 416 3.48 -20.10 -1.03
N ILE A 417 4.08 -19.81 0.12
CA ILE A 417 3.65 -18.73 1.02
C ILE A 417 4.84 -17.85 1.37
N GLN A 418 4.68 -16.53 1.23
CA GLN A 418 5.70 -15.57 1.64
C GLN A 418 5.69 -15.32 3.15
N LEU A 419 6.88 -15.42 3.76
CA LEU A 419 7.16 -15.11 5.15
C LEU A 419 7.86 -13.76 5.26
N TYR A 420 7.46 -12.99 6.28
CA TYR A 420 7.93 -11.63 6.52
C TYR A 420 8.51 -11.52 7.93
N SER A 421 9.58 -10.75 8.09
CA SER A 421 10.18 -10.52 9.41
C SER A 421 9.20 -9.94 10.43
N GLN A 422 8.21 -9.18 9.97
CA GLN A 422 7.14 -8.63 10.83
C GLN A 422 6.20 -9.69 11.42
N MET A 423 6.24 -10.93 10.94
CA MET A 423 5.54 -12.07 11.56
C MET A 423 6.26 -12.55 12.83
N LEU A 424 7.58 -12.37 12.92
CA LEU A 424 8.36 -12.68 14.12
C LEU A 424 8.38 -11.49 15.09
N MET A 425 8.55 -10.29 14.53
CA MET A 425 8.74 -9.06 15.29
C MET A 425 7.89 -7.94 14.69
N PRO A 426 6.59 -7.86 15.03
CA PRO A 426 5.75 -6.75 14.61
C PRO A 426 6.30 -5.43 15.16
N ASP A 427 6.53 -4.45 14.28
CA ASP A 427 6.96 -3.11 14.67
C ASP A 427 5.75 -2.29 15.11
N ASN A 428 5.52 -2.23 16.42
CA ASN A 428 4.38 -1.53 17.02
C ASN A 428 4.67 -0.07 17.40
N ARG A 429 5.76 0.52 16.88
CA ARG A 429 6.09 1.93 17.15
C ARG A 429 5.13 2.84 16.40
N ILE A 430 4.59 3.85 17.09
CA ILE A 430 3.68 4.86 16.54
C ILE A 430 4.25 5.49 15.25
N GLY A 431 3.42 5.53 14.19
CA GLY A 431 3.77 6.12 12.90
C GLY A 431 4.69 5.28 12.02
N ARG A 432 5.01 4.03 12.40
CA ARG A 432 5.66 3.07 11.50
C ARG A 432 4.59 2.33 10.70
N THR A 433 4.67 2.44 9.38
CA THR A 433 3.79 1.69 8.48
C THR A 433 4.29 0.26 8.33
N ASN A 434 3.40 -0.72 8.45
CA ASN A 434 3.71 -2.10 8.11
C ASN A 434 3.40 -2.42 6.63
N TYR A 435 4.03 -3.46 6.10
CA TYR A 435 3.77 -3.96 4.74
C TYR A 435 2.70 -5.05 4.72
N ILE A 436 2.48 -5.72 5.85
CA ILE A 436 1.41 -6.72 6.04
C ILE A 436 0.30 -6.10 6.89
N PRO A 437 -0.97 -6.52 6.71
CA PRO A 437 -2.10 -6.02 7.47
C PRO A 437 -1.88 -5.97 9.00
N PRO A 438 -2.36 -4.91 9.67
CA PRO A 438 -2.26 -4.77 11.10
C PRO A 438 -3.24 -5.69 11.83
N ASN A 439 -3.00 -5.94 13.11
CA ASN A 439 -3.91 -6.68 13.99
C ASN A 439 -4.28 -8.09 13.50
N PHE A 440 -3.31 -8.81 12.94
CA PHE A 440 -3.38 -10.26 12.76
C PHE A 440 -2.40 -10.95 13.71
N GLU A 441 -2.79 -12.10 14.24
CA GLU A 441 -1.85 -13.11 14.70
C GLU A 441 -1.43 -13.96 13.51
N TRP A 442 -0.23 -13.70 13.00
CA TRP A 442 0.30 -14.43 11.86
C TRP A 442 0.78 -15.82 12.31
N GLN A 443 -0.07 -16.82 12.11
CA GLN A 443 0.17 -18.23 12.48
C GLN A 443 1.15 -18.93 11.51
N TRP A 444 2.28 -18.28 11.23
CA TRP A 444 3.21 -18.69 10.19
C TRP A 444 3.78 -20.10 10.39
N GLU A 445 4.00 -20.53 11.63
CA GLU A 445 4.43 -21.91 11.92
C GLU A 445 3.39 -22.94 11.47
N THR A 446 2.10 -22.67 11.71
CA THR A 446 1.00 -23.49 11.22
C THR A 446 1.00 -23.55 9.70
N TRP A 447 1.25 -22.42 9.04
CA TRP A 447 1.30 -22.39 7.57
C TRP A 447 2.46 -23.22 7.02
N VAL A 448 3.64 -23.16 7.66
CA VAL A 448 4.81 -23.97 7.30
C VAL A 448 4.51 -25.47 7.47
N ARG A 449 3.93 -25.87 8.59
CA ARG A 449 3.71 -27.29 8.93
C ARG A 449 2.55 -27.92 8.17
N GLU A 450 1.46 -27.18 7.96
CA GLU A 450 0.19 -27.74 7.50
C GLU A 450 -0.23 -27.32 6.08
N ILE A 451 0.27 -26.19 5.58
CA ILE A 451 -0.32 -25.52 4.42
C ILE A 451 0.63 -25.48 3.22
N ALA A 452 1.78 -24.86 3.39
CA ALA A 452 2.70 -24.59 2.31
C ALA A 452 3.40 -25.86 1.78
N ASP A 453 3.59 -25.94 0.47
CA ASP A 453 4.55 -26.87 -0.13
C ASP A 453 5.97 -26.27 -0.13
N GLU A 454 6.07 -24.95 -0.24
CA GLU A 454 7.31 -24.17 -0.28
C GLU A 454 7.12 -22.81 0.41
N LEU A 455 8.20 -22.24 0.96
CA LEU A 455 8.16 -20.94 1.63
C LEU A 455 9.15 -19.98 0.99
N GLU A 456 8.81 -18.70 0.97
CA GLU A 456 9.68 -17.63 0.46
C GLU A 456 9.87 -16.54 1.50
N PHE A 457 11.11 -16.27 1.92
CA PHE A 457 11.38 -15.08 2.73
C PHE A 457 11.41 -13.82 1.88
N ARG A 458 10.65 -12.82 2.32
CA ARG A 458 10.61 -11.49 1.72
C ARG A 458 10.83 -10.40 2.76
N GLY A 459 11.52 -9.33 2.36
CA GLY A 459 11.75 -8.16 3.19
C GLY A 459 13.20 -7.93 3.62
N ALA A 460 14.17 -8.58 2.98
CA ALA A 460 15.60 -8.43 3.30
C ALA A 460 16.05 -6.96 3.37
N TRP A 461 15.52 -6.10 2.49
CA TRP A 461 15.84 -4.68 2.41
C TRP A 461 15.47 -3.84 3.64
N THR A 462 14.59 -4.37 4.48
CA THR A 462 14.12 -3.71 5.71
C THR A 462 15.00 -3.99 6.92
N LEU A 463 15.94 -4.93 6.81
CA LEU A 463 16.72 -5.44 7.93
C LEU A 463 18.20 -5.08 7.85
N ARG A 464 18.82 -4.95 9.02
CA ARG A 464 20.28 -4.97 9.15
C ARG A 464 20.78 -6.41 9.01
N PRO A 465 22.05 -6.64 8.62
CA PRO A 465 22.57 -7.98 8.39
C PRO A 465 22.37 -8.95 9.56
N GLU A 466 22.51 -8.49 10.80
CA GLU A 466 22.39 -9.33 11.99
C GLU A 466 20.94 -9.78 12.22
N ASN A 467 19.99 -8.84 12.09
CA ASN A 467 18.56 -9.13 12.18
C ASN A 467 18.11 -10.03 11.02
N LEU A 468 18.67 -9.83 9.82
CA LEU A 468 18.39 -10.67 8.66
C LEU A 468 18.81 -12.12 8.93
N SER A 469 20.04 -12.34 9.43
CA SER A 469 20.50 -13.68 9.78
C SER A 469 19.59 -14.36 10.82
N GLN A 470 19.20 -13.66 11.88
CA GLN A 470 18.29 -14.21 12.89
C GLN A 470 16.93 -14.61 12.31
N VAL A 471 16.35 -13.78 11.44
CA VAL A 471 15.06 -14.07 10.80
C VAL A 471 15.18 -15.29 9.88
N ILE A 472 16.24 -15.37 9.07
CA ILE A 472 16.49 -16.50 8.18
C ILE A 472 16.74 -17.80 8.97
N GLU A 473 17.52 -17.75 10.04
CA GLU A 473 17.77 -18.90 10.91
C GLU A 473 16.48 -19.39 11.57
N THR A 474 15.64 -18.47 12.05
CA THR A 474 14.36 -18.78 12.72
C THR A 474 13.39 -19.46 11.76
N PHE A 475 13.11 -18.85 10.61
CA PHE A 475 12.24 -19.46 9.60
C PHE A 475 12.84 -20.75 9.05
N GLY A 476 14.14 -20.74 8.75
CA GLY A 476 14.87 -21.90 8.24
C GLY A 476 14.85 -23.10 9.20
N ALA A 477 14.86 -22.88 10.52
CA ALA A 477 14.76 -23.96 11.49
C ALA A 477 13.41 -24.68 11.39
N ILE A 478 12.31 -23.94 11.36
CA ILE A 478 10.97 -24.51 11.31
C ILE A 478 10.68 -25.14 9.94
N THR A 479 11.12 -24.53 8.83
CA THR A 479 10.94 -25.12 7.49
C THR A 479 11.74 -26.42 7.34
N ARG A 480 12.98 -26.49 7.86
CA ARG A 480 13.77 -27.73 7.90
C ARG A 480 13.11 -28.81 8.75
N GLU A 481 12.62 -28.45 9.93
CA GLU A 481 11.89 -29.38 10.80
C GLU A 481 10.65 -29.96 10.09
N ALA A 482 9.94 -29.14 9.33
CA ALA A 482 8.78 -29.55 8.54
C ALA A 482 9.13 -30.20 7.19
N GLY A 483 10.41 -30.29 6.82
CA GLY A 483 10.86 -30.83 5.53
C GLY A 483 10.41 -30.02 4.31
N LYS A 484 10.24 -28.69 4.45
CA LYS A 484 9.74 -27.78 3.41
C LYS A 484 10.88 -26.95 2.81
N PRO A 485 10.93 -26.75 1.48
CA PRO A 485 11.93 -25.89 0.88
C PRO A 485 11.70 -24.42 1.25
N PHE A 486 12.79 -23.69 1.45
CA PHE A 486 12.78 -22.28 1.84
C PHE A 486 13.63 -21.45 0.87
N CYS A 487 13.00 -20.50 0.20
CA CYS A 487 13.63 -19.60 -0.77
C CYS A 487 13.89 -18.22 -0.16
N PHE A 488 14.95 -17.56 -0.62
CA PHE A 488 15.32 -16.22 -0.18
C PHE A 488 15.12 -15.21 -1.31
N GLN A 489 14.37 -14.14 -1.07
CA GLN A 489 14.30 -13.02 -1.99
C GLN A 489 15.37 -11.97 -1.71
N GLY A 490 16.13 -11.62 -2.77
CA GLY A 490 17.20 -10.61 -2.72
C GLY A 490 16.77 -9.23 -2.21
N ASN A 491 17.73 -8.43 -1.73
CA ASN A 491 17.51 -7.11 -1.13
C ASN A 491 17.15 -6.00 -2.12
N MET A 492 17.26 -6.22 -3.44
CA MET A 492 16.74 -5.32 -4.47
C MET A 492 17.39 -3.95 -4.63
N LYS A 493 18.12 -3.44 -3.63
CA LYS A 493 18.62 -2.06 -3.63
C LYS A 493 19.60 -1.76 -4.77
N GLU A 494 20.26 -2.77 -5.32
CA GLU A 494 21.26 -2.59 -6.38
C GLU A 494 20.88 -3.17 -7.73
N ILE A 495 19.82 -3.99 -7.82
CA ILE A 495 19.52 -4.63 -9.09
C ILE A 495 19.04 -3.58 -10.09
N SER A 496 19.87 -3.34 -11.10
CA SER A 496 19.69 -2.40 -12.18
C SER A 496 20.13 -3.06 -13.48
N PHE A 497 19.66 -2.53 -14.61
CA PHE A 497 19.89 -3.20 -15.89
C PHE A 497 21.39 -3.28 -16.24
N GLU A 498 22.16 -2.24 -15.90
CA GLU A 498 23.59 -2.13 -16.23
C GLU A 498 24.52 -2.52 -15.05
N GLY A 499 23.96 -2.79 -13.87
CA GLY A 499 24.73 -2.98 -12.64
C GLY A 499 25.28 -1.67 -12.04
N PRO A 500 26.33 -1.74 -11.20
CA PRO A 500 26.99 -2.95 -10.72
C PRO A 500 26.08 -3.81 -9.81
N LEU A 501 26.38 -5.10 -9.70
CA LEU A 501 25.56 -6.08 -8.96
C LEU A 501 26.31 -6.69 -7.76
N HIS A 502 27.01 -5.84 -6.99
CA HIS A 502 27.90 -6.29 -5.92
C HIS A 502 27.13 -6.99 -4.80
N PHE A 503 26.08 -6.37 -4.28
CA PHE A 503 25.30 -6.92 -3.18
C PHE A 503 24.51 -8.15 -3.64
N THR A 504 23.91 -8.12 -4.84
CA THR A 504 23.24 -9.29 -5.42
C THR A 504 24.20 -10.47 -5.53
N GLY A 505 25.44 -10.24 -5.98
CA GLY A 505 26.47 -11.28 -6.04
C GLY A 505 26.85 -11.83 -4.67
N MET A 506 26.99 -10.97 -3.65
CA MET A 506 27.27 -11.39 -2.28
C MET A 506 26.12 -12.20 -1.66
N GLU A 507 24.87 -11.81 -1.92
CA GLU A 507 23.70 -12.56 -1.45
C GLU A 507 23.65 -13.95 -2.08
N ILE A 508 23.84 -14.04 -3.40
CA ILE A 508 23.88 -15.32 -4.11
C ILE A 508 25.04 -16.19 -3.59
N ASP A 509 26.24 -15.63 -3.40
CA ASP A 509 27.38 -16.38 -2.84
C ASP A 509 27.06 -16.95 -1.45
N LYS A 510 26.55 -16.09 -0.55
CA LYS A 510 26.15 -16.50 0.80
C LYS A 510 25.13 -17.62 0.77
N ILE A 511 24.08 -17.47 -0.03
CA ILE A 511 22.95 -18.39 -0.09
C ILE A 511 23.32 -19.70 -0.78
N SER A 512 24.16 -19.66 -1.81
CA SER A 512 24.66 -20.86 -2.50
C SER A 512 25.45 -21.80 -1.58
N LYS A 513 26.00 -21.26 -0.49
CA LYS A 513 26.76 -21.99 0.54
C LYS A 513 25.92 -22.39 1.75
N ASP A 514 24.68 -21.90 1.85
CA ASP A 514 23.79 -22.20 2.95
C ASP A 514 22.85 -23.36 2.56
N PRO A 515 23.08 -24.59 3.08
CA PRO A 515 22.24 -25.73 2.72
C PRO A 515 20.80 -25.61 3.25
N SER A 516 20.51 -24.63 4.11
CA SER A 516 19.15 -24.38 4.59
C SER A 516 18.30 -23.55 3.64
N ILE A 517 18.89 -22.97 2.60
CA ILE A 517 18.18 -22.19 1.58
C ILE A 517 18.14 -22.97 0.27
N ASN A 518 16.95 -23.20 -0.23
CA ASN A 518 16.71 -24.06 -1.39
C ASN A 518 16.58 -23.27 -2.71
N GLY A 519 16.37 -21.95 -2.63
CA GLY A 519 16.29 -21.10 -3.82
C GLY A 519 16.55 -19.63 -3.57
N PHE A 520 16.80 -18.90 -4.67
CA PHE A 520 17.00 -17.46 -4.69
C PHE A 520 15.96 -16.81 -5.60
N VAL A 521 15.33 -15.73 -5.15
CA VAL A 521 14.29 -15.00 -5.88
C VAL A 521 14.82 -13.64 -6.34
N LEU A 522 14.87 -13.47 -7.66
CA LEU A 522 15.15 -12.21 -8.35
C LEU A 522 13.84 -11.41 -8.47
N TYR A 523 13.72 -10.40 -7.62
CA TYR A 523 12.67 -9.40 -7.73
C TYR A 523 13.22 -8.22 -8.56
N GLU A 524 12.44 -7.39 -9.25
CA GLU A 524 11.52 -7.84 -10.30
C GLU A 524 12.20 -7.71 -11.66
N THR A 525 11.68 -8.39 -12.68
CA THR A 525 12.24 -8.34 -14.04
C THR A 525 12.40 -6.94 -14.60
N ASN A 526 11.57 -5.95 -14.25
CA ASN A 526 11.76 -4.54 -14.68
C ASN A 526 13.14 -3.95 -14.34
N LYS A 527 13.87 -4.54 -13.40
CA LYS A 527 15.20 -4.11 -13.01
C LYS A 527 16.29 -4.69 -13.89
N PHE A 528 16.03 -5.79 -14.57
CA PHE A 528 17.03 -6.53 -15.34
C PHE A 528 16.54 -6.98 -16.72
N THR A 529 15.36 -6.52 -17.14
CA THR A 529 14.85 -6.55 -18.52
C THR A 529 14.29 -5.18 -18.88
N ARG A 530 14.27 -4.82 -20.17
CA ARG A 530 13.67 -3.57 -20.69
C ARG A 530 13.29 -3.70 -22.15
N LEU A 531 12.43 -2.82 -22.67
CA LEU A 531 12.29 -2.65 -24.11
C LEU A 531 13.44 -1.79 -24.65
N ASN A 532 14.09 -2.28 -25.69
CA ASN A 532 15.07 -1.51 -26.44
C ASN A 532 14.39 -0.54 -27.43
N LYS A 533 15.18 0.25 -28.16
CA LYS A 533 14.67 1.21 -29.15
C LYS A 533 13.88 0.56 -30.30
N ALA A 534 14.08 -0.72 -30.56
CA ALA A 534 13.33 -1.49 -31.55
C ALA A 534 12.02 -2.08 -30.98
N GLY A 535 11.71 -1.83 -29.70
CA GLY A 535 10.53 -2.37 -29.02
C GLY A 535 10.62 -3.86 -28.70
N GLN A 536 11.84 -4.43 -28.63
CA GLN A 536 12.10 -5.81 -28.23
C GLN A 536 12.56 -5.88 -26.78
N ILE A 537 12.24 -6.97 -26.09
CA ILE A 537 12.74 -7.22 -24.73
C ILE A 537 14.21 -7.64 -24.81
N GLU A 538 15.06 -6.93 -24.10
CA GLU A 538 16.42 -7.35 -23.80
C GLU A 538 16.59 -7.54 -22.30
N GLY A 539 17.51 -8.42 -21.91
CA GLY A 539 17.88 -8.66 -20.52
C GLY A 539 19.29 -8.19 -20.21
N SER A 540 19.56 -7.94 -18.93
CA SER A 540 20.83 -7.44 -18.42
C SER A 540 21.99 -8.41 -18.75
N PRO A 541 22.99 -7.97 -19.53
CA PRO A 541 24.19 -8.77 -19.78
C PRO A 541 25.00 -8.97 -18.50
N GLU A 542 25.01 -7.99 -17.60
CA GLU A 542 25.76 -8.06 -16.35
C GLU A 542 25.18 -9.08 -15.38
N LEU A 543 23.84 -9.11 -15.24
CA LEU A 543 23.18 -10.13 -14.43
C LEU A 543 23.45 -11.53 -14.99
N LYS A 544 23.41 -11.69 -16.32
CA LYS A 544 23.76 -12.96 -16.97
C LYS A 544 25.19 -13.39 -16.63
N ARG A 545 26.19 -12.51 -16.78
CA ARG A 545 27.58 -12.80 -16.42
C ARG A 545 27.75 -13.14 -14.94
N LEU A 546 27.00 -12.50 -14.06
CA LEU A 546 27.01 -12.81 -12.64
C LEU A 546 26.48 -14.22 -12.38
N LEU A 547 25.31 -14.56 -12.94
CA LEU A 547 24.65 -15.84 -12.71
C LEU A 547 25.36 -17.01 -13.38
N GLU A 548 26.04 -16.82 -14.51
CA GLU A 548 26.88 -17.85 -15.14
C GLU A 548 28.00 -18.37 -14.23
N LYS A 549 28.43 -17.59 -13.23
CA LYS A 549 29.41 -18.03 -12.21
C LYS A 549 28.82 -19.06 -11.24
N TYR A 550 27.51 -19.06 -11.07
CA TYR A 550 26.79 -19.92 -10.15
C TYR A 550 26.06 -20.98 -10.96
N ARG A 551 26.50 -22.24 -10.87
CA ARG A 551 25.79 -23.35 -11.51
C ARG A 551 24.49 -23.62 -10.76
N PHE A 552 23.43 -22.88 -11.10
CA PHE A 552 22.06 -23.23 -10.76
C PHE A 552 21.63 -24.42 -11.64
N THR A 553 22.25 -25.58 -11.46
CA THR A 553 21.88 -26.79 -12.20
C THR A 553 20.78 -27.54 -11.48
N GLU A 554 19.93 -28.22 -12.26
CA GLU A 554 18.93 -29.19 -11.83
C GLU A 554 19.61 -30.21 -10.87
N LYS A 555 19.04 -30.35 -9.67
CA LYS A 555 19.45 -31.36 -8.71
C LYS A 555 18.39 -32.45 -8.70
#